data_AF-A0A3A9VIX3-F1
#
_entry.id   AF-A0A3A9VIX3-F1
#
_cell.length_a   1.000
_cell.length_b   1.000
_cell.length_c   1.000
_cell.angle_alpha   90.00
_cell.angle_beta   90.00
_cell.angle_gamma   90.00
#
_symmetry.space_group_name_H-M   'P 1'
#
loop_
_entity.id
_entity.type
_entity.pdbx_description
1 polymer ?
#
loop_
_entity_poly.entity_id
_entity_poly.type
_entity_poly.pdbx_seq_one_letter_code
_entity_poly.pdbx_strand_id
1 'polypeptide(L)'
;MKKNNIVGVIIKVLAILWILHYSYKAYLYYFTDLLFFTMLPNYVLVINVILGFLMILFSLKTIKGNFKLNKTIVISISAIALGAILEITAPL
;
A
#
# COMPACT_ATOMS: atom_id res chain seq x y z
N MET A 1 1.28 -4.61 -25.77
CA MET A 1 0.66 -3.76 -24.71
C MET A 1 1.34 -2.40 -24.69
N LYS A 2 0.61 -1.29 -24.56
CA LYS A 2 1.24 0.04 -24.37
C LYS A 2 2.08 0.01 -23.08
N LYS A 3 3.26 0.64 -23.07
CA LYS A 3 4.20 0.72 -21.92
C LYS A 3 3.50 1.11 -20.60
N ASN A 4 2.50 2.00 -20.69
CA ASN A 4 1.69 2.44 -19.55
C ASN A 4 0.88 1.32 -18.88
N ASN A 5 0.45 0.31 -19.64
CA ASN A 5 -0.33 -0.80 -19.09
C ASN A 5 0.55 -1.72 -18.25
N ILE A 6 1.79 -1.96 -18.68
CA ILE A 6 2.73 -2.82 -17.95
C ILE A 6 3.06 -2.19 -16.59
N VAL A 7 3.41 -0.90 -16.58
CA VAL A 7 3.72 -0.18 -15.34
C VAL A 7 2.50 -0.12 -14.42
N GLY A 8 1.32 0.14 -14.96
CA GLY A 8 0.08 0.12 -14.18
C GLY A 8 -0.21 -1.24 -13.54
N VAL A 9 0.03 -2.34 -14.25
CA VAL A 9 -0.12 -3.70 -13.70
C VAL A 9 0.89 -3.96 -12.59
N ILE A 10 2.16 -3.56 -12.76
CA ILE A 10 3.19 -3.71 -11.73
C ILE A 10 2.78 -2.96 -10.45
N ILE A 11 2.36 -1.70 -10.57
CA ILE A 11 1.90 -0.90 -9.42
C ILE A 11 0.72 -1.58 -8.72
N LYS A 12 -0.23 -2.13 -9.50
CA LYS A 12 -1.37 -2.87 -8.95
C LYS A 12 -0.92 -4.09 -8.15
N VAL A 13 -0.01 -4.89 -8.68
CA VAL A 13 0.51 -6.09 -7.99
C VAL A 13 1.24 -5.71 -6.71
N LEU A 14 2.10 -4.70 -6.74
CA LEU A 14 2.79 -4.18 -5.56
C LEU A 14 1.80 -3.68 -4.49
N ALA A 15 0.74 -2.99 -4.91
CA ALA A 15 -0.30 -2.51 -4.01
C ALA A 15 -1.07 -3.66 -3.34
N ILE A 16 -1.34 -4.75 -4.07
CA ILE A 16 -1.98 -5.95 -3.50
C ILE A 16 -1.07 -6.61 -2.46
N LEU A 17 0.22 -6.77 -2.77
CA LEU A 17 1.20 -7.33 -1.83
C LEU A 17 1.32 -6.45 -0.57
N TRP A 18 1.30 -5.13 -0.73
CA TRP A 18 1.28 -4.18 0.38
C TRP A 18 0.06 -4.39 1.28
N ILE A 19 -1.15 -4.44 0.72
CA ILE A 19 -2.38 -4.68 1.49
C ILE A 19 -2.27 -6.02 2.23
N LEU A 20 -1.89 -7.09 1.54
CA LEU A 20 -1.77 -8.42 2.14
C LEU A 20 -0.79 -8.42 3.31
N HIS A 21 0.35 -7.75 3.18
CA HIS A 21 1.35 -7.63 4.24
C HIS A 21 0.79 -6.97 5.51
N TYR A 22 0.15 -5.80 5.38
CA TYR A 22 -0.39 -5.09 6.55
C TYR A 22 -1.65 -5.74 7.12
N SER A 23 -2.51 -6.34 6.28
CA SER A 23 -3.64 -7.14 6.74
C SER A 23 -3.19 -8.40 7.47
N TYR A 24 -2.11 -9.05 7.01
CA TYR A 24 -1.54 -10.21 7.68
C TYR A 24 -0.87 -9.84 9.01
N LYS A 25 -0.12 -8.72 9.07
CA LYS A 25 0.38 -8.17 10.34
C LYS A 25 -0.76 -7.93 11.33
N ALA A 26 -1.85 -7.29 10.89
CA ALA A 26 -3.02 -7.08 11.74
C ALA A 26 -3.63 -8.42 12.21
N TYR A 27 -3.79 -9.40 11.32
CA TYR A 27 -4.28 -10.71 11.70
C TYR A 27 -3.38 -11.36 12.76
N LEU A 28 -2.06 -11.32 12.57
CA LEU A 28 -1.13 -11.86 13.54
C LEU A 28 -1.28 -11.16 14.89
N TYR A 29 -1.36 -9.82 14.95
CA TYR A 29 -1.47 -9.12 16.23
C TYR A 29 -2.77 -9.38 17.01
N TYR A 30 -3.89 -9.64 16.32
CA TYR A 30 -5.18 -9.82 16.97
C TYR A 30 -5.56 -11.28 17.24
N PHE A 31 -5.00 -12.21 16.46
CA PHE A 31 -5.42 -13.62 16.48
C PHE A 31 -4.27 -14.58 16.80
N THR A 32 -3.02 -14.09 16.93
CA THR A 32 -1.87 -14.89 17.34
C THR A 32 -0.97 -14.10 18.29
N ASP A 33 -0.25 -14.77 19.19
CA ASP A 33 0.73 -14.08 20.05
C ASP A 33 2.06 -13.80 19.32
N LEU A 34 2.13 -14.05 18.01
CA LEU A 34 3.32 -13.75 17.21
C LEU A 34 3.40 -12.24 16.92
N LEU A 35 4.58 -11.66 17.17
CA LEU A 35 4.98 -10.27 16.84
C LEU A 35 4.52 -9.16 17.80
N PHE A 36 4.19 -9.49 19.06
CA PHE A 36 3.80 -8.47 20.06
C PHE A 36 4.87 -7.37 20.27
N PHE A 37 6.16 -7.72 20.22
CA PHE A 37 7.27 -6.77 20.40
C PHE A 37 7.48 -5.79 19.23
N THR A 38 6.88 -6.05 18.07
CA THR A 38 6.92 -5.17 16.89
C THR A 38 5.52 -4.75 16.48
N MET A 39 4.59 -4.74 17.45
CA MET A 39 3.21 -4.37 17.20
C MET A 39 3.14 -2.89 16.83
N LEU A 40 2.66 -2.64 15.61
CA LEU A 40 2.36 -1.28 15.19
C LEU A 40 0.99 -0.87 15.73
N PRO A 41 0.79 0.41 16.05
CA PRO A 41 -0.53 0.91 16.39
C PRO A 41 -1.55 0.59 15.30
N ASN A 42 -2.76 0.24 15.71
CA ASN A 42 -3.83 -0.20 14.81
C ASN A 42 -4.12 0.79 13.69
N TYR A 43 -4.05 2.09 13.99
CA TYR A 43 -4.25 3.15 12.99
C TYR A 43 -3.19 3.11 11.88
N VAL A 44 -1.94 2.73 12.18
CA VAL A 44 -0.86 2.61 11.18
C VAL A 44 -1.16 1.48 10.20
N LEU A 45 -1.64 0.34 10.71
CA LEU A 45 -2.03 -0.81 9.88
C LEU A 45 -3.20 -0.45 8.96
N VAL A 46 -4.24 0.16 9.52
CA VAL A 46 -5.43 0.57 8.75
C VAL A 46 -5.06 1.60 7.70
N ILE A 47 -4.28 2.63 8.03
CA ILE A 47 -3.86 3.65 7.08
C ILE A 47 -3.03 3.03 5.94
N ASN A 48 -2.11 2.12 6.25
CA ASN A 48 -1.29 1.45 5.22
C ASN A 48 -2.14 0.59 4.27
N VAL A 49 -3.18 -0.09 4.78
CA VAL A 49 -4.14 -0.81 3.93
C VAL A 49 -4.91 0.16 3.04
N ILE A 50 -5.39 1.29 3.58
CA ILE A 50 -6.09 2.33 2.81
C ILE A 50 -5.19 2.91 1.70
N LEU A 51 -3.92 3.19 2.00
CA LEU A 51 -2.94 3.66 1.02
C LEU A 51 -2.72 2.65 -0.11
N GLY A 52 -2.66 1.35 0.22
CA GLY A 52 -2.61 0.28 -0.77
C GLY A 52 -3.85 0.27 -1.69
N PHE A 53 -5.06 0.44 -1.14
CA PHE A 53 -6.27 0.53 -1.96
C PHE A 53 -6.27 1.76 -2.88
N LEU A 54 -5.78 2.91 -2.41
CA LEU A 54 -5.63 4.10 -3.25
C LEU A 54 -4.69 3.83 -4.43
N MET A 55 -3.55 3.16 -4.20
CA MET A 55 -2.63 2.76 -5.27
C MET A 55 -3.31 1.85 -6.30
N ILE A 56 -4.12 0.88 -5.85
CA ILE A 56 -4.92 0.03 -6.76
C ILE A 56 -5.86 0.89 -7.60
N LEU A 57 -6.62 1.81 -7.00
CA LEU A 57 -7.57 2.66 -7.73
C LEU A 57 -6.88 3.51 -8.81
N PHE A 58 -5.75 4.15 -8.49
CA PHE A 58 -5.02 4.95 -9.48
C PHE A 58 -4.34 4.09 -10.56
N SER A 59 -3.84 2.90 -10.20
CA SER A 59 -3.28 1.95 -11.18
C SER A 59 -4.35 1.50 -12.19
N LEU A 60 -5.56 1.18 -11.74
CA LEU A 60 -6.70 0.81 -12.60
C LEU A 60 -7.11 1.96 -13.52
N LYS A 61 -7.19 3.19 -13.00
CA LYS A 61 -7.48 4.37 -13.82
C LYS A 61 -6.41 4.60 -14.89
N THR A 62 -5.15 4.29 -14.59
CA THR A 62 -4.03 4.39 -15.54
C THR A 62 -4.10 3.33 -16.62
N ILE A 63 -4.39 2.07 -16.26
CA ILE A 63 -4.56 0.96 -17.22
C ILE A 63 -5.72 1.25 -18.19
N LYS A 64 -6.81 1.85 -17.69
CA LYS A 64 -7.96 2.28 -18.50
C LYS A 64 -7.67 3.50 -19.39
N GLY A 65 -6.50 4.15 -19.24
CA GLY A 65 -6.12 5.35 -19.98
C GLY A 65 -6.76 6.65 -19.45
N ASN A 66 -7.52 6.59 -18.36
CA ASN A 66 -8.24 7.74 -17.78
C ASN A 66 -7.36 8.63 -16.90
N PHE A 67 -6.11 8.24 -16.67
CA PHE A 67 -5.19 8.97 -15.80
C PHE A 67 -3.75 8.90 -16.29
N LYS A 68 -2.99 9.98 -16.09
CA LYS A 68 -1.59 10.08 -16.56
C LYS A 68 -0.69 9.20 -15.70
N LEU A 69 0.14 8.36 -16.35
CA LEU A 69 1.08 7.45 -15.69
C LEU A 69 1.99 8.17 -14.69
N ASN A 70 2.56 9.31 -15.06
CA ASN A 70 3.47 10.06 -14.19
C ASN A 70 2.80 10.46 -12.87
N LYS A 71 1.52 10.86 -12.92
CA LYS A 71 0.76 11.21 -11.70
C LYS A 71 0.56 9.97 -10.82
N THR A 72 0.25 8.82 -11.41
CA THR A 72 0.09 7.55 -10.68
C THR A 72 1.38 7.11 -10.01
N ILE A 73 2.51 7.24 -10.69
CA ILE A 73 3.83 6.93 -10.11
C ILE A 73 4.09 7.83 -8.91
N VAL A 74 3.90 9.15 -9.05
CA VAL A 74 4.09 10.11 -7.94
C VAL A 74 3.18 9.77 -6.76
N ILE A 75 1.88 9.56 -7.00
CA ILE A 75 0.94 9.19 -5.92
C ILE A 75 1.35 7.89 -5.23
N SER A 76 1.79 6.89 -6.00
CA SER A 76 2.18 5.59 -5.44
C SER A 76 3.45 5.71 -4.60
N ILE A 77 4.45 6.46 -5.07
CA ILE A 77 5.67 6.72 -4.31
C ILE A 77 5.37 7.52 -3.04
N SER A 78 4.53 8.56 -3.14
CA SER A 78 4.10 9.33 -1.96
C SER A 78 3.33 8.48 -0.96
N ALA A 79 2.47 7.58 -1.41
CA ALA A 79 1.74 6.66 -0.54
C ALA A 79 2.71 5.71 0.21
N ILE A 80 3.68 5.12 -0.50
CA ILE A 80 4.71 4.27 0.12
C ILE A 80 5.54 5.07 1.13
N ALA A 81 5.99 6.28 0.77
CA ALA A 81 6.77 7.13 1.66
C ALA A 81 5.99 7.50 2.93
N LEU A 82 4.71 7.88 2.79
CA LEU A 82 3.84 8.17 3.94
C LEU A 82 3.64 6.94 4.82
N GLY A 83 3.40 5.76 4.23
CA GLY A 83 3.26 4.51 4.96
C GLY A 83 4.51 4.15 5.77
N ALA A 84 5.69 4.31 5.15
CA ALA A 84 6.98 4.07 5.81
C ALA A 84 7.27 5.07 6.93
N ILE A 85 6.98 6.36 6.72
CA ILE A 85 7.13 7.39 7.77
C ILE A 85 6.25 7.04 8.96
N LEU A 86 4.98 6.70 8.72
CA LEU A 86 4.05 6.30 9.79
C LEU A 86 4.57 5.10 10.58
N GLU A 87 5.13 4.10 9.91
CA GLU A 87 5.71 2.92 10.56
C GLU A 87 6.92 3.27 11.45
N ILE A 88 7.78 4.19 11.02
CA ILE A 88 8.98 4.60 11.77
C ILE A 88 8.64 5.55 12.92
N THR A 89 7.69 6.46 12.73
CA THR A 89 7.34 7.49 13.73
C THR A 89 6.26 7.05 14.71
N ALA A 90 5.66 5.88 14.48
CA ALA A 90 4.63 5.37 15.38
C ALA A 90 5.23 5.06 16.75
N PRO A 91 4.59 5.52 17.84
CA PRO A 91 4.95 5.07 19.18
C PRO A 91 4.66 3.56 19.28
N LEU A 92 5.60 2.84 19.90
CA LEU A 92 5.42 1.44 20.32
C LEU A 92 4.33 1.33 21.37
#